data_AF-A0A1G6LT47-F1
#
_entry.id   AF-A0A1G6LT47-F1
#
_cell.length_a   1.000
_cell.length_b   1.000
_cell.length_c   1.000
_cell.angle_alpha   90.00
_cell.angle_beta   90.00
_cell.angle_gamma   90.00
#
_symmetry.space_group_name_H-M   'P 1'
#
loop_
_entity.id
_entity.type
_entity.pdbx_description
1 polymer ?
#
loop_
_entity_poly.entity_id
_entity_poly.type
_entity_poly.pdbx_seq_one_letter_code
_entity_poly.pdbx_strand_id
1 'polypeptide(L)'
;MMFNKRILMVKILLLTFIFLTGCNLSAKTNLSTKKIFELDLTDQGISAEGGGIELVKQGDSCLLILSIYGEVGQEKYKFNFKKNNLISTNYLKYRYKNGLIVVDDDLKDLIANDQVKVSDGDMDLVINKSFIGNENRNIAKKFNTYKRKVPQKVLNDHCN
;
A
#
# COMPACT_ATOMS: atom_id res chain seq x y z
N MET A 1 -52.24 46.76 6.24
CA MET A 1 -50.97 46.46 6.93
C MET A 1 -50.55 45.00 6.66
N MET A 2 -50.16 44.64 5.42
CA MET A 2 -49.86 43.24 5.06
C MET A 2 -48.76 43.04 3.99
N PHE A 3 -48.18 44.11 3.44
CA PHE A 3 -47.16 43.99 2.38
C PHE A 3 -45.71 43.87 2.87
N ASN A 4 -45.42 44.23 4.12
CA ASN A 4 -44.05 44.22 4.65
C ASN A 4 -43.54 42.85 5.11
N LYS A 5 -44.42 41.87 5.39
CA LYS A 5 -44.00 40.54 5.86
C LYS A 5 -43.45 39.65 4.73
N ARG A 6 -43.93 39.82 3.49
CA ARG A 6 -43.48 39.01 2.34
C ARG A 6 -42.06 39.37 1.90
N ILE A 7 -41.69 40.65 1.94
CA ILE A 7 -40.34 41.12 1.54
C ILE A 7 -39.27 40.66 2.56
N LEU A 8 -39.62 40.60 3.85
CA LEU A 8 -38.71 40.12 4.89
C LEU A 8 -38.41 38.61 4.75
N MET A 9 -39.43 37.81 4.43
CA MET A 9 -39.29 36.35 4.23
C MET A 9 -38.41 36.01 3.02
N VAL A 10 -38.50 36.78 1.91
CA VAL A 10 -37.67 36.54 0.71
C VAL A 10 -36.19 36.83 0.98
N LYS A 11 -35.86 37.85 1.79
CA LYS A 11 -34.47 38.16 2.16
C LYS A 11 -33.84 37.10 3.06
N ILE A 12 -34.62 36.48 3.95
CA ILE A 12 -34.14 35.40 4.83
C ILE A 12 -33.90 34.12 4.01
N LEU A 13 -34.76 33.84 3.02
CA LEU A 13 -34.61 32.66 2.15
C LEU A 13 -33.40 32.77 1.20
N LEU A 14 -33.02 33.97 0.78
CA LEU A 14 -31.84 34.18 -0.05
C LEU A 14 -30.52 34.03 0.74
N LEU A 15 -30.52 34.39 2.03
CA LEU A 15 -29.30 34.27 2.86
C LEU A 15 -28.98 32.81 3.21
N THR A 16 -29.98 31.94 3.34
CA THR A 16 -29.76 30.51 3.65
C THR A 16 -29.26 29.71 2.45
N PHE A 17 -29.53 30.15 1.21
CA PHE A 17 -29.03 29.48 0.00
C PHE A 17 -27.53 29.66 -0.23
N ILE A 18 -26.92 30.74 0.29
CA ILE A 18 -25.48 31.01 0.14
C ILE A 18 -24.64 30.10 1.06
N PHE A 19 -25.23 29.56 2.14
CA PHE A 19 -24.53 28.66 3.07
C PHE A 19 -24.51 27.18 2.65
N LEU A 20 -25.26 26.78 1.62
CA LEU A 20 -25.39 25.38 1.19
C LEU A 20 -24.50 24.99 0.00
N THR A 21 -23.72 25.92 -0.56
CA THR A 21 -22.78 25.64 -1.67
C THR A 21 -21.34 25.42 -1.21
N GLY A 22 -21.08 25.45 0.09
CA GLY A 22 -19.76 25.21 0.68
C GLY A 22 -19.55 23.75 1.08
N CYS A 23 -18.52 23.13 0.51
CA CYS A 23 -17.95 21.81 0.87
C CYS A 23 -18.53 20.57 0.16
N ASN A 24 -18.44 20.51 -1.17
CA ASN A 24 -18.24 19.22 -1.87
C ASN A 24 -16.92 19.17 -2.64
N LEU A 25 -15.94 20.02 -2.26
CA LEU A 25 -14.56 19.82 -2.68
C LEU A 25 -13.91 18.79 -1.75
N SER A 26 -14.33 17.53 -1.87
CA SER A 26 -13.49 16.41 -1.45
C SER A 26 -12.31 16.40 -2.41
N ALA A 27 -11.32 17.25 -2.14
CA ALA A 27 -10.04 17.17 -2.79
C ALA A 27 -9.48 15.79 -2.42
N LYS A 28 -9.52 14.84 -3.37
CA LYS A 28 -8.60 13.72 -3.38
C LYS A 28 -7.21 14.33 -3.38
N THR A 29 -6.66 14.55 -2.20
CA THR A 29 -5.25 14.88 -2.05
C THR A 29 -4.52 13.65 -2.59
N ASN A 30 -4.10 13.73 -3.85
CA ASN A 30 -3.09 12.82 -4.38
C ASN A 30 -1.83 13.14 -3.59
N LEU A 31 -1.76 12.56 -2.39
CA LEU A 31 -0.63 12.65 -1.50
C LEU A 31 0.53 12.07 -2.28
N SER A 32 1.37 12.95 -2.84
CA SER A 32 2.47 12.58 -3.71
C SER A 32 3.34 11.58 -2.96
N THR A 33 3.24 10.31 -3.38
CA THR A 33 4.03 9.23 -2.80
C THR A 33 5.38 9.29 -3.49
N LYS A 34 6.38 9.82 -2.79
CA LYS A 34 7.75 9.91 -3.30
C LYS A 34 8.57 8.77 -2.72
N LYS A 35 9.08 7.89 -3.58
CA LYS A 35 10.15 6.95 -3.22
C LYS A 35 11.40 7.77 -2.90
N ILE A 36 11.94 7.60 -1.70
CA ILE A 36 13.09 8.36 -1.18
C ILE A 36 14.32 7.49 -0.97
N PHE A 37 14.16 6.17 -0.89
CA PHE A 37 15.26 5.23 -0.76
C PHE A 37 14.84 3.86 -1.28
N GLU A 38 15.83 3.13 -1.77
CA GLU A 38 15.71 1.74 -2.22
C GLU A 38 17.04 1.05 -1.93
N LEU A 39 16.95 -0.23 -1.55
CA LEU A 39 18.10 -1.07 -1.33
C LEU A 39 17.77 -2.49 -1.80
N ASP A 40 18.57 -2.99 -2.71
CA ASP A 40 18.59 -4.38 -3.12
C ASP A 40 19.24 -5.23 -2.02
N LEU A 41 18.62 -6.36 -1.72
CA LEU A 41 18.99 -7.30 -0.67
C LEU A 41 19.22 -8.71 -1.24
N THR A 42 19.31 -8.86 -2.56
CA THR A 42 19.46 -10.16 -3.23
C THR A 42 20.65 -10.96 -2.71
N ASP A 43 21.82 -10.33 -2.59
CA ASP A 43 23.05 -10.99 -2.10
C ASP A 43 23.07 -11.21 -0.58
N GLN A 44 22.00 -10.86 0.13
CA GLN A 44 21.93 -10.96 1.59
C GLN A 44 21.25 -12.25 2.08
N GLY A 45 20.92 -13.17 1.18
CA GLY A 45 20.37 -14.49 1.51
C GLY A 45 19.03 -14.44 2.24
N ILE A 46 18.20 -13.44 1.96
CA ILE A 46 16.89 -13.26 2.61
C ILE A 46 15.81 -14.20 2.06
N SER A 47 16.04 -14.78 0.87
CA SER A 47 15.22 -15.80 0.19
C SER A 47 15.97 -16.34 -1.03
N ALA A 48 15.40 -17.34 -1.71
CA ALA A 48 15.99 -18.00 -2.87
C ALA A 48 16.26 -17.04 -4.04
N GLU A 49 15.30 -16.15 -4.35
CA GLU A 49 15.40 -15.19 -5.47
C GLU A 49 15.71 -13.77 -4.98
N GLY A 50 16.12 -13.61 -3.72
CA GLY A 50 16.47 -12.32 -3.17
C GLY A 50 15.28 -11.41 -2.82
N GLY A 51 15.53 -10.11 -2.75
CA GLY A 51 14.50 -9.16 -2.32
C GLY A 51 15.05 -7.76 -2.17
N GLY A 52 14.22 -6.86 -1.67
CA GLY A 52 14.58 -5.46 -1.57
C GLY A 52 13.72 -4.72 -0.55
N ILE A 53 14.22 -3.57 -0.13
CA ILE A 53 13.43 -2.60 0.63
C ILE A 53 13.30 -1.29 -0.12
N GLU A 54 12.13 -0.69 -0.05
CA GLU A 54 11.86 0.65 -0.53
C GLU A 54 11.31 1.49 0.61
N LEU A 55 11.69 2.76 0.65
CA LEU A 55 11.12 3.73 1.58
C LEU A 55 10.38 4.80 0.79
N VAL A 56 9.12 5.00 1.16
CA VAL A 56 8.22 5.97 0.51
C VAL A 56 7.72 6.95 1.56
N LYS A 57 7.80 8.24 1.25
CA LYS A 57 7.20 9.31 2.06
C LYS A 57 5.70 9.41 1.74
N GLN A 58 4.86 9.35 2.76
CA GLN A 58 3.40 9.45 2.63
C GLN A 58 2.84 10.43 3.67
N GLY A 59 2.78 11.72 3.29
CA GLY A 59 2.31 12.79 4.18
C GLY A 59 3.15 12.83 5.46
N ASP A 60 2.49 12.73 6.62
CA ASP A 60 3.15 12.73 7.94
C ASP A 60 3.76 11.39 8.36
N SER A 61 3.63 10.36 7.52
CA SER A 61 4.11 9.01 7.77
C SER A 61 5.09 8.54 6.69
N CYS A 62 5.75 7.42 6.94
CA CYS A 62 6.57 6.73 5.97
C CYS A 62 6.13 5.29 5.83
N LEU A 63 6.29 4.78 4.62
CA LEU A 63 6.02 3.39 4.28
C LEU A 63 7.35 2.70 3.95
N LEU A 64 7.76 1.76 4.79
CA LEU A 64 8.85 0.85 4.47
C LEU A 64 8.22 -0.39 3.82
N ILE A 65 8.55 -0.62 2.56
CA ILE A 65 8.09 -1.76 1.78
C ILE A 65 9.24 -2.76 1.74
N LEU A 66 8.99 -3.98 2.18
CA LEU A 66 9.89 -5.12 2.01
C LEU A 66 9.27 -6.07 1.00
N SER A 67 10.02 -6.36 -0.06
CA SER A 67 9.69 -7.36 -1.08
C SER A 67 10.66 -8.53 -0.92
N ILE A 68 10.13 -9.75 -0.82
CA ILE A 68 10.89 -11.00 -0.73
C ILE A 68 10.44 -11.88 -1.89
N TYR A 69 11.37 -12.27 -2.76
CA TYR A 69 11.13 -13.10 -3.92
C TYR A 69 11.62 -14.52 -3.64
N GLY A 70 10.80 -15.51 -3.95
CA GLY A 70 11.17 -16.92 -3.87
C GLY A 70 10.65 -17.67 -5.08
N GLU A 71 11.08 -18.92 -5.23
CA GLU A 71 10.82 -19.76 -6.41
C GLU A 71 9.33 -19.88 -6.77
N VAL A 72 8.47 -19.95 -5.76
CA VAL A 72 7.02 -20.20 -5.93
C VAL A 72 6.17 -18.92 -5.83
N GLY A 73 6.78 -17.78 -5.54
CA GLY A 73 6.04 -16.52 -5.41
C GLY A 73 6.75 -15.42 -4.62
N GLN A 74 5.99 -14.41 -4.23
CA GLN A 74 6.49 -13.20 -3.58
C GLN A 74 5.77 -12.92 -2.25
N GLU A 75 6.52 -12.49 -1.25
CA GLU A 75 5.97 -11.87 -0.04
C GLU A 75 6.24 -10.36 -0.04
N LYS A 76 5.23 -9.57 0.31
CA LYS A 76 5.34 -8.11 0.42
C LYS A 76 4.83 -7.64 1.78
N TYR A 77 5.67 -6.94 2.52
CA TYR A 77 5.31 -6.30 3.79
C TYR A 77 5.36 -4.79 3.59
N LYS A 78 4.26 -4.11 3.90
CA LYS A 78 4.14 -2.66 3.84
C LYS A 78 4.00 -2.13 5.27
N PHE A 79 5.10 -1.71 5.87
CA PHE A 79 5.16 -1.17 7.23
C PHE A 79 4.88 0.32 7.19
N ASN A 80 3.72 0.75 7.66
CA ASN A 80 3.39 2.17 7.84
C ASN A 80 3.83 2.63 9.22
N PHE A 81 4.66 3.66 9.29
CA PHE A 81 5.24 4.13 10.55
C PHE A 81 5.40 5.64 10.58
N LYS A 82 5.47 6.19 11.79
CA LYS A 82 5.83 7.59 12.04
C LYS A 82 6.96 7.61 13.07
N LYS A 83 8.09 8.25 12.74
CA LYS A 83 9.30 8.19 13.57
C LYS A 83 9.71 6.74 13.84
N ASN A 84 9.70 6.30 15.10
CA ASN A 84 10.02 4.94 15.52
C ASN A 84 8.79 4.07 15.80
N ASN A 85 7.58 4.60 15.60
CA ASN A 85 6.35 3.91 15.94
C ASN A 85 5.74 3.27 14.69
N LEU A 86 5.71 1.94 14.67
CA LEU A 86 4.94 1.18 13.69
C LEU A 86 3.45 1.41 13.95
N ILE A 87 2.72 1.87 12.95
CA ILE A 87 1.29 2.16 13.01
C ILE A 87 0.50 0.95 12.52
N SER A 88 0.89 0.40 11.38
CA SER A 88 0.28 -0.79 10.81
C SER A 88 1.21 -1.49 9.85
N THR A 89 0.93 -2.76 9.58
CA THR A 89 1.58 -3.53 8.52
C THR A 89 0.54 -4.19 7.65
N ASN A 90 0.66 -4.04 6.33
CA ASN A 90 -0.07 -4.86 5.38
C ASN A 90 0.87 -5.94 4.82
N TYR A 91 0.49 -7.20 4.96
CA TYR A 91 1.21 -8.36 4.47
C TYR A 91 0.44 -9.02 3.33
N LEU A 92 1.11 -9.12 2.18
CA LEU A 92 0.59 -9.75 0.98
C LEU A 92 1.50 -10.93 0.63
N LYS A 93 0.90 -12.06 0.27
CA LYS A 93 1.63 -13.19 -0.32
C LYS A 93 1.02 -13.51 -1.68
N TYR A 94 1.87 -13.57 -2.67
CA TYR A 94 1.57 -13.91 -4.04
C TYR A 94 2.18 -15.27 -4.38
N ARG A 95 1.54 -16.00 -5.29
CA ARG A 95 2.03 -17.23 -5.89
C ARG A 95 2.15 -17.04 -7.39
N TYR A 96 3.24 -17.50 -8.00
CA TYR A 96 3.37 -17.50 -9.46
C TYR A 96 2.41 -18.52 -10.07
N LYS A 97 1.69 -18.13 -11.13
CA LYS A 97 0.73 -19.01 -11.80
C LYS A 97 1.40 -20.26 -12.39
N ASN A 98 2.65 -20.13 -12.82
CA ASN A 98 3.43 -21.22 -13.44
C ASN A 98 4.45 -21.86 -12.48
N GLY A 99 4.52 -21.43 -11.21
CA GLY A 99 5.57 -21.87 -10.26
C GLY A 99 5.47 -23.32 -9.78
N LEU A 100 4.51 -24.10 -10.31
CA LEU A 100 4.30 -25.51 -9.96
C LEU A 100 4.54 -26.48 -11.13
N ILE A 101 4.79 -25.97 -12.33
CA ILE A 101 4.90 -26.82 -13.52
C ILE A 101 6.08 -26.31 -14.35
N VAL A 102 7.17 -27.07 -14.35
CA VAL A 102 8.06 -27.12 -15.52
C VAL A 102 7.19 -27.74 -16.61
N VAL A 103 6.43 -26.90 -17.32
CA VAL A 103 5.58 -27.34 -18.41
C VAL A 103 6.53 -27.65 -19.55
N ASP A 104 6.99 -28.89 -19.63
CA ASP A 104 7.52 -29.44 -20.87
C ASP A 104 6.47 -29.19 -21.97
N ASP A 105 6.91 -28.89 -23.20
CA ASP A 105 6.01 -28.42 -24.25
C ASP A 105 4.87 -29.44 -24.54
N ASP A 106 5.10 -30.72 -24.24
CA ASP A 106 4.11 -31.80 -24.32
C ASP A 106 2.94 -31.67 -23.33
N LEU A 107 3.14 -30.98 -22.19
CA LEU A 107 2.10 -30.79 -21.17
C LEU A 107 1.22 -29.56 -21.46
N LYS A 108 1.70 -28.60 -22.26
CA LYS A 108 0.88 -27.45 -22.71
C LYS A 108 -0.28 -27.90 -23.59
N ASP A 109 -0.06 -28.87 -24.46
CA ASP A 109 -1.09 -29.40 -25.35
C ASP A 109 -2.19 -30.19 -24.59
N LEU A 110 -1.86 -30.73 -23.41
CA LEU A 110 -2.81 -31.45 -22.55
C LEU A 110 -3.67 -30.54 -21.66
N ILE A 111 -3.21 -29.32 -21.36
CA ILE A 111 -3.90 -28.37 -20.45
C ILE A 111 -4.83 -27.42 -21.22
N ALA A 112 -4.84 -27.44 -22.56
CA ALA A 112 -5.55 -26.50 -23.43
C ALA A 112 -7.10 -26.46 -23.30
N ASN A 113 -7.71 -27.25 -22.41
CA ASN A 113 -9.17 -27.37 -22.29
C ASN A 113 -9.81 -26.77 -21.05
N ASP A 114 -9.06 -26.16 -20.12
CA ASP A 114 -9.69 -25.41 -19.03
C ASP A 114 -9.66 -23.91 -19.32
N GLN A 115 -10.85 -23.30 -19.43
CA GLN A 115 -11.05 -21.88 -19.62
C GLN A 115 -10.51 -21.08 -18.43
N VAL A 116 -9.20 -20.86 -18.40
CA VAL A 116 -8.58 -19.94 -17.45
C VAL A 116 -8.98 -18.54 -17.89
N LYS A 117 -9.91 -17.93 -17.16
CA LYS A 117 -10.13 -16.49 -17.21
C LYS A 117 -8.79 -15.82 -16.93
N VAL A 118 -8.17 -15.31 -17.99
CA VAL A 118 -6.91 -14.60 -17.95
C VAL A 118 -7.10 -13.35 -17.08
N SER A 119 -6.74 -13.43 -15.80
CA SER A 119 -6.36 -12.22 -15.09
C SER A 119 -4.97 -11.86 -15.60
N ASP A 120 -4.82 -10.61 -16.04
CA ASP A 120 -3.69 -10.06 -16.79
C ASP A 120 -2.35 -9.99 -16.00
N GLY A 121 -2.23 -10.72 -14.89
CA GLY A 121 -1.04 -10.74 -14.05
C GLY A 121 -0.49 -12.15 -13.85
N ASP A 122 0.83 -12.28 -13.82
CA ASP A 122 1.57 -13.55 -13.67
C ASP A 122 1.48 -14.17 -12.26
N MET A 123 0.73 -13.53 -11.35
CA MET A 123 0.66 -13.87 -9.93
C MET A 123 -0.77 -13.90 -9.40
N ASP A 124 -1.04 -14.85 -8.50
CA ASP A 124 -2.26 -14.92 -7.71
C ASP A 124 -2.01 -14.40 -6.29
N LEU A 125 -2.88 -13.53 -5.78
CA LEU A 125 -2.87 -13.12 -4.38
C LEU A 125 -3.44 -14.24 -3.51
N VAL A 126 -2.60 -14.83 -2.66
CA VAL A 126 -2.98 -15.98 -1.80
C VAL A 126 -3.22 -15.55 -0.35
N ILE A 127 -2.53 -14.51 0.12
CA ILE A 127 -2.72 -13.99 1.48
C ILE A 127 -2.81 -12.47 1.44
N ASN A 128 -3.78 -11.91 2.15
CA ASN A 128 -3.88 -10.49 2.45
C ASN A 128 -4.24 -10.34 3.93
N LYS A 129 -3.28 -9.86 4.74
CA LYS A 129 -3.45 -9.68 6.19
C LYS A 129 -2.98 -8.29 6.59
N SER A 130 -3.66 -7.70 7.57
CA SER A 130 -3.21 -6.48 8.23
C SER A 130 -2.86 -6.77 9.70
N PHE A 131 -1.88 -6.04 10.21
CA PHE A 131 -1.48 -6.06 11.60
C PHE A 131 -1.48 -4.63 12.13
N ILE A 132 -1.95 -4.45 13.37
CA ILE A 132 -1.98 -3.14 14.03
C ILE A 132 -0.72 -3.00 14.88
N GLY A 133 -0.04 -1.87 14.67
CA GLY A 133 1.16 -1.46 15.39
C GLY A 133 2.14 -2.58 15.68
N ASN A 134 2.49 -2.71 16.96
CA ASN A 134 3.47 -3.66 17.49
C ASN A 134 2.85 -4.90 18.15
N GLU A 135 1.55 -5.16 17.95
CA GLU A 135 0.85 -6.27 18.60
C GLU A 135 1.47 -7.62 18.23
N ASN A 136 1.82 -7.79 16.95
CA ASN A 136 2.51 -8.98 16.48
C ASN A 136 4.04 -8.80 16.62
N ARG A 137 4.64 -9.50 17.59
CA ARG A 137 6.08 -9.44 17.88
C ARG A 137 6.95 -9.80 16.67
N ASN A 138 6.53 -10.77 15.85
CA ASN A 138 7.29 -11.18 14.66
C ASN A 138 7.30 -10.08 13.59
N ILE A 139 6.16 -9.41 13.40
CA ILE A 139 6.02 -8.28 12.49
C ILE A 139 6.85 -7.09 12.96
N ALA A 140 6.76 -6.74 14.26
CA ALA A 140 7.54 -5.66 14.85
C ALA A 140 9.05 -5.93 14.77
N LYS A 141 9.48 -7.18 15.03
CA LYS A 141 10.88 -7.59 14.87
C LYS A 141 11.33 -7.43 13.41
N LYS A 142 10.53 -7.90 12.46
CA LYS A 142 10.81 -7.78 11.02
C LYS A 142 10.94 -6.30 10.62
N PHE A 143 9.99 -5.45 11.01
CA PHE A 143 10.06 -4.00 10.80
C PHE A 143 11.37 -3.40 11.31
N ASN A 144 11.73 -3.64 12.58
CA ASN A 144 12.93 -3.09 13.19
C ASN A 144 14.23 -3.60 12.55
N THR A 145 14.25 -4.83 12.04
CA THR A 145 15.41 -5.38 11.31
C THR A 145 15.62 -4.64 9.99
N TYR A 146 14.57 -4.46 9.20
CA TYR A 146 14.69 -3.85 7.87
C TYR A 146 14.76 -2.33 7.92
N LYS A 147 14.13 -1.68 8.91
CA LYS A 147 14.28 -0.23 9.13
C LYS A 147 15.74 0.15 9.40
N ARG A 148 16.50 -0.70 10.13
CA ARG A 148 17.92 -0.49 10.43
C ARG A 148 18.84 -0.55 9.20
N LYS A 149 18.38 -1.14 8.09
CA LYS A 149 19.11 -1.15 6.81
C LYS A 149 18.97 0.17 6.04
N VAL A 150 18.02 1.03 6.42
CA VAL A 150 17.90 2.38 5.85
C VAL A 150 18.92 3.30 6.52
N PRO A 151 19.71 4.09 5.77
CA PRO A 151 20.61 5.08 6.35
C PRO A 151 19.90 6.05 7.29
N GLN A 152 20.47 6.29 8.47
CA GLN A 152 19.85 7.14 9.48
C GLN A 152 19.60 8.57 8.98
N LYS A 153 20.48 9.10 8.11
CA LYS A 153 20.30 10.40 7.48
C LYS A 153 18.99 10.48 6.68
N VAL A 154 18.71 9.48 5.84
CA VAL A 154 17.46 9.39 5.06
C VAL A 154 16.24 9.34 5.98
N LEU A 155 16.32 8.57 7.07
CA LEU A 155 15.23 8.49 8.06
C LEU A 155 14.99 9.84 8.75
N ASN A 156 16.04 10.55 9.12
CA ASN A 156 15.95 11.86 9.77
C ASN A 156 15.41 12.94 8.84
N ASP A 157 15.86 12.95 7.58
CA ASP A 157 15.49 14.00 6.61
C ASP A 157 14.03 13.88 6.13
N HIS A 158 13.42 12.69 6.24
CA HIS A 158 12.12 12.43 5.62
C HIS A 158 11.07 11.76 6.51
N CYS A 159 11.45 11.00 7.54
CA CYS A 159 10.54 10.12 8.28
C CYS A 159 10.47 10.36 9.79
N ASN A 160 11.39 11.17 10.34
CA ASN A 160 11.42 11.53 11.76
C ASN A 160 10.94 12.96 12.00
#